data_AF-A0A5B1QMJ4-F1
#
_entry.id   AF-A0A5B1QMJ4-F1
#
_cell.length_a   1.000
_cell.length_b   1.000
_cell.length_c   1.000
_cell.angle_alpha   90.00
_cell.angle_beta   90.00
_cell.angle_gamma   90.00
#
_symmetry.space_group_name_H-M   'P 1'
#
loop_
_entity.id
_entity.type
_entity.pdbx_description
1 polymer ?
#
loop_
_entity_poly.entity_id
_entity_poly.type
_entity_poly.pdbx_seq_one_letter_code
_entity_poly.pdbx_strand_id
1 'polypeptide(L)'
;TKSVPVALDDVKPSEFDAFLSILYPTTFHEHGVTTVEGWTSVLRLSTKWSFSSIRTLATGALQRIASSVDKVVLGRTYDIGAWLRPNLVALCDREQPLTMDEGLRLGVRDVILITSVRESLR
;
A
#
# COMPACT_ATOMS: atom_id res chain seq x y z
N THR A 1 16.86 -18.72 -31.88
CA THR A 1 15.56 -19.15 -31.33
C THR A 1 14.66 -17.93 -31.30
N LYS A 2 13.54 -17.90 -32.05
CA LYS A 2 12.63 -16.73 -31.98
C LYS A 2 11.95 -16.73 -30.61
N SER A 3 12.29 -15.73 -29.79
CA SER A 3 11.60 -15.48 -28.53
C SER A 3 10.18 -15.02 -28.82
N VAL A 4 9.19 -15.64 -28.17
CA VAL A 4 7.80 -15.19 -28.21
C VAL A 4 7.61 -14.17 -27.08
N PRO A 5 7.04 -12.99 -27.34
CA PRO A 5 6.82 -11.98 -26.30
C PRO A 5 5.85 -12.50 -25.24
N VAL A 6 6.12 -12.16 -23.98
CA VAL A 6 5.23 -12.46 -22.85
C VAL A 6 4.28 -11.29 -22.66
N ALA A 7 2.97 -11.52 -22.81
CA ALA A 7 1.96 -10.53 -22.51
C ALA A 7 1.81 -10.36 -20.99
N LEU A 8 1.79 -9.11 -20.52
CA LEU A 8 1.60 -8.78 -19.10
C LEU A 8 0.18 -8.23 -18.90
N ASP A 9 -0.78 -9.15 -18.85
CA ASP A 9 -2.18 -8.78 -18.62
C ASP A 9 -2.38 -8.22 -17.20
N ASP A 10 -3.27 -7.23 -17.08
CA ASP A 10 -3.57 -6.50 -15.85
C ASP A 10 -2.38 -5.78 -15.20
N VAL A 11 -1.42 -5.33 -16.01
CA VAL A 11 -0.30 -4.48 -15.57
C VAL A 11 -0.27 -3.21 -16.40
N LYS A 12 -0.44 -2.05 -15.74
CA LYS A 12 -0.29 -0.77 -16.43
C LYS A 12 1.19 -0.51 -16.72
N PRO A 13 1.53 0.16 -17.84
CA PRO A 13 2.92 0.52 -18.15
C PRO A 13 3.62 1.28 -17.01
N SER A 14 2.92 2.20 -16.34
CA SER A 14 3.47 2.96 -15.21
C SER A 14 3.79 2.11 -13.99
N GLU A 15 3.02 1.06 -13.72
CA GLU A 15 3.28 0.15 -12.61
C GLU A 15 4.53 -0.70 -12.89
N PHE A 16 4.65 -1.16 -14.14
CA PHE A 16 5.80 -1.95 -14.55
C PHE A 16 7.07 -1.10 -14.56
N ASP A 17 7.00 0.14 -15.04
CA ASP A 17 8.12 1.09 -15.00
C ASP A 17 8.59 1.34 -13.55
N ALA A 18 7.66 1.61 -12.64
CA ALA A 18 7.98 1.76 -11.21
C ALA A 18 8.66 0.50 -10.65
N PHE A 19 8.19 -0.69 -10.98
CA PHE A 19 8.81 -1.94 -10.54
C PHE A 19 10.19 -2.19 -11.15
N LEU A 20 10.37 -1.91 -12.45
CA LEU A 20 11.67 -2.02 -13.12
C LEU A 20 12.69 -1.03 -12.57
N SER A 21 12.28 0.17 -12.18
CA SER A 21 13.17 1.16 -11.54
C SER A 21 13.78 0.66 -10.23
N ILE A 22 13.13 -0.30 -9.56
CA ILE A 22 13.63 -0.95 -8.34
C ILE A 22 14.54 -2.14 -8.68
N LEU A 23 14.21 -2.91 -9.72
CA LEU A 23 15.01 -4.06 -10.15
C LEU A 23 16.32 -3.65 -10.85
N TYR A 24 16.25 -2.58 -11.64
CA TYR A 24 17.33 -2.08 -12.46
C TYR A 24 17.59 -0.61 -12.14
N PRO A 25 18.03 -0.30 -10.90
CA PRO A 25 18.31 1.06 -10.52
C PRO A 25 19.48 1.60 -11.34
N THR A 26 19.28 2.75 -11.99
CA THR A 26 20.38 3.52 -12.57
C THR A 26 21.26 4.15 -11.48
N THR A 27 20.65 4.42 -10.33
CA THR A 27 21.28 5.04 -9.16
C THR A 27 20.91 4.27 -7.91
N PHE A 28 21.88 3.63 -7.23
CA PHE A 28 21.59 2.75 -6.09
C PHE A 28 21.20 3.47 -4.79
N HIS A 29 21.49 4.78 -4.68
CA HIS A 29 21.19 5.58 -3.48
C HIS A 29 19.82 6.26 -3.52
N GLU A 30 19.19 6.35 -4.69
CA GLU A 30 17.89 6.98 -4.88
C GLU A 30 16.96 6.05 -5.67
N HIS A 31 15.85 5.68 -5.06
CA HIS A 31 14.80 4.95 -5.77
C HIS A 31 13.96 5.97 -6.56
N GLY A 32 13.73 5.72 -7.85
CA GLY A 32 12.87 6.59 -8.68
C GLY A 32 11.42 6.67 -8.19
N VAL A 33 11.02 5.77 -7.29
CA VAL A 33 9.69 5.71 -6.69
C VAL A 33 9.65 6.51 -5.39
N THR A 34 8.85 7.58 -5.37
CA THR A 34 8.70 8.47 -4.20
C THR A 34 7.27 8.59 -3.70
N THR A 35 6.29 8.19 -4.50
CA THR A 35 4.86 8.35 -4.20
C THR A 35 4.26 7.08 -3.59
N VAL A 36 3.17 7.25 -2.83
CA VAL A 36 2.39 6.12 -2.28
C VAL A 36 1.85 5.23 -3.40
N GLU A 37 1.36 5.82 -4.49
CA GLU A 37 0.87 5.08 -5.67
C GLU A 37 1.99 4.26 -6.32
N GLY A 38 3.16 4.85 -6.52
CA GLY A 38 4.30 4.16 -7.09
C GLY A 38 4.75 2.98 -6.21
N TRP A 39 4.91 3.18 -4.90
CA TRP A 39 5.27 2.09 -4.00
C TRP A 39 4.18 1.03 -3.86
N THR A 40 2.90 1.40 -3.98
CA THR A 40 1.77 0.46 -4.05
C THR A 40 1.87 -0.40 -5.31
N SER A 41 2.27 0.18 -6.44
CA SER A 41 2.50 -0.54 -7.70
C SER A 41 3.63 -1.56 -7.55
N VAL A 42 4.76 -1.16 -6.94
CA VAL A 42 5.88 -2.05 -6.64
C VAL A 42 5.44 -3.18 -5.70
N LEU A 43 4.67 -2.87 -4.65
CA LEU A 43 4.12 -3.86 -3.73
C LEU A 43 3.19 -4.85 -4.45
N ARG A 44 2.33 -4.36 -5.36
CA ARG A 44 1.42 -5.18 -6.16
C ARG A 44 2.16 -6.19 -7.01
N LEU A 45 3.09 -5.71 -7.83
CA LEU A 45 3.82 -6.55 -8.79
C LEU A 45 4.81 -7.49 -8.10
N SER A 46 5.50 -7.03 -7.04
CA SER A 46 6.34 -7.91 -6.23
C SER A 46 5.56 -9.03 -5.55
N THR A 47 4.33 -8.76 -5.12
CA THR A 47 3.43 -9.80 -4.58
C THR A 47 2.94 -10.74 -5.68
N LYS A 48 2.45 -10.19 -6.81
CA LYS A 48 1.95 -10.98 -7.97
C LYS A 48 3.00 -11.94 -8.52
N TRP A 49 4.26 -11.51 -8.56
CA TRP A 49 5.36 -12.29 -9.13
C TRP A 49 6.28 -12.92 -8.08
N SER A 50 5.89 -12.90 -6.80
CA SER A 50 6.61 -13.56 -5.70
C SER A 50 8.05 -13.07 -5.45
N PHE A 51 8.33 -11.78 -5.71
CA PHE A 51 9.60 -11.14 -5.36
C PHE A 51 9.60 -10.70 -3.88
N SER A 52 9.91 -11.63 -2.98
CA SER A 52 9.84 -11.42 -1.52
C SER A 52 10.68 -10.23 -1.02
N SER A 53 11.94 -10.11 -1.45
CA SER A 53 12.83 -9.02 -1.03
C SER A 53 12.31 -7.64 -1.47
N ILE A 54 11.75 -7.53 -2.68
CA ILE A 54 11.18 -6.29 -3.19
C ILE A 54 9.86 -5.97 -2.49
N ARG A 55 9.06 -7.00 -2.18
CA ARG A 55 7.85 -6.85 -1.36
C ARG A 55 8.22 -6.24 0.00
N THR A 56 9.23 -6.76 0.68
CA THR A 56 9.73 -6.21 1.96
C THR A 56 10.19 -4.76 1.81
N LEU A 57 10.94 -4.43 0.74
CA LEU A 57 11.36 -3.05 0.46
C LEU A 57 10.16 -2.11 0.30
N ALA A 58 9.18 -2.50 -0.53
CA ALA A 58 7.99 -1.69 -0.78
C ALA A 58 7.14 -1.49 0.48
N THR A 59 6.99 -2.55 1.30
CA THR A 59 6.36 -2.45 2.62
C THR A 59 7.12 -1.45 3.50
N GLY A 60 8.45 -1.50 3.58
CA GLY A 60 9.24 -0.55 4.36
C GLY A 60 9.13 0.90 3.89
N ALA A 61 9.04 1.12 2.58
CA ALA A 61 8.82 2.45 2.02
C ALA A 61 7.42 2.99 2.37
N LEU A 62 6.37 2.22 2.11
CA LEU A 62 4.97 2.58 2.42
C LEU A 62 4.75 2.79 3.92
N GLN A 63 5.44 2.03 4.78
CA GLN A 63 5.38 2.24 6.23
C GLN A 63 5.72 3.70 6.61
N ARG A 64 6.65 4.33 5.90
CA ARG A 64 7.11 5.70 6.18
C ARG A 64 6.21 6.78 5.60
N ILE A 65 5.68 6.58 4.39
CA ILE A 65 5.01 7.65 3.64
C ILE A 65 3.49 7.52 3.57
N ALA A 66 2.93 6.31 3.75
CA ALA A 66 1.49 6.08 3.57
C ALA A 66 0.69 6.49 4.81
N SER A 67 -0.54 6.97 4.58
CA SER A 67 -1.47 7.35 5.66
C SER A 67 -1.96 6.11 6.43
N SER A 68 -2.55 6.34 7.62
CA SER A 68 -3.14 5.25 8.41
C SER A 68 -4.24 4.52 7.63
N VAL A 69 -5.05 5.25 6.85
CA VAL A 69 -6.09 4.67 5.99
C VAL A 69 -5.46 3.80 4.89
N ASP A 70 -4.45 4.32 4.18
CA ASP A 70 -3.75 3.57 3.14
C ASP A 70 -3.17 2.27 3.71
N LYS A 71 -2.55 2.34 4.90
CA LYS A 71 -1.94 1.18 5.57
C LYS A 71 -2.97 0.14 5.97
N VAL A 72 -4.16 0.53 6.42
CA VAL A 72 -5.25 -0.43 6.71
C VAL A 72 -5.72 -1.11 5.41
N VAL A 73 -5.96 -0.33 4.36
CA VAL A 73 -6.43 -0.85 3.07
C VAL A 73 -5.40 -1.78 2.45
N LEU A 74 -4.16 -1.31 2.28
CA LEU A 74 -3.05 -2.09 1.70
C LEU A 74 -2.70 -3.28 2.59
N GLY A 75 -2.79 -3.13 3.91
CA GLY A 75 -2.53 -4.21 4.85
C GLY A 75 -3.50 -5.36 4.71
N ARG A 76 -4.76 -5.10 4.34
CA ARG A 76 -5.71 -6.17 4.00
C ARG A 76 -5.47 -6.74 2.62
N THR A 77 -5.27 -5.88 1.62
CA THR A 77 -5.10 -6.30 0.22
C THR A 77 -3.88 -7.21 0.04
N TYR A 78 -2.79 -6.96 0.77
CA TYR A 78 -1.52 -7.68 0.62
C TYR A 78 -1.13 -8.53 1.84
N ASP A 79 -2.08 -8.78 2.75
CA ASP A 79 -1.89 -9.58 3.97
C ASP A 79 -0.69 -9.14 4.82
N ILE A 80 -0.69 -7.85 5.20
CA ILE A 80 0.30 -7.21 6.07
C ILE A 80 -0.37 -6.92 7.42
N GLY A 81 -0.61 -7.98 8.21
CA GLY A 81 -1.34 -7.89 9.48
C GLY A 81 -0.75 -6.89 10.49
N ALA A 82 0.57 -6.68 10.45
CA ALA A 82 1.28 -5.72 11.31
C ALA A 82 0.78 -4.27 11.13
N TRP A 83 0.14 -3.95 10.01
CA TRP A 83 -0.40 -2.60 9.74
C TRP A 83 -1.80 -2.40 10.30
N LEU A 84 -2.59 -3.45 10.51
CA LEU A 84 -4.00 -3.28 10.79
C LEU A 84 -4.24 -2.62 12.15
N ARG A 85 -3.81 -3.27 13.23
CA ARG A 85 -4.11 -2.80 14.59
C ARG A 85 -3.54 -1.42 14.89
N PRO A 86 -2.24 -1.12 14.64
CA PRO A 86 -1.68 0.19 14.99
C PRO A 86 -2.36 1.34 14.23
N ASN A 87 -2.69 1.13 12.96
CA ASN A 87 -3.30 2.18 12.15
C ASN A 87 -4.79 2.35 12.44
N LEU A 88 -5.52 1.28 12.80
CA LEU A 88 -6.90 1.40 13.30
C LEU A 88 -6.95 2.19 14.62
N VAL A 89 -6.04 1.90 15.56
CA VAL A 89 -5.93 2.67 16.82
C VAL A 89 -5.61 4.13 16.52
N ALA A 90 -4.65 4.42 15.64
CA ALA A 90 -4.32 5.78 15.25
C ALA A 90 -5.51 6.54 14.62
N LEU A 91 -6.41 5.84 13.91
CA LEU A 91 -7.64 6.44 13.36
C LEU A 91 -8.69 6.72 14.43
N CYS A 92 -8.73 5.94 15.52
CA CYS A 92 -9.56 6.22 16.68
C CYS A 92 -9.05 7.43 17.46
N ASP A 93 -7.73 7.54 17.66
CA ASP A 93 -7.12 8.62 18.46
C ASP A 93 -7.05 9.97 17.72
N ARG A 94 -7.21 9.97 16.39
CA ARG A 94 -7.15 11.18 15.56
C ARG A 94 -8.30 12.14 15.87
N GLU A 95 -7.99 13.43 16.07
CA GLU A 95 -9.01 14.48 16.28
C GLU A 95 -9.96 14.62 15.08
N GLN A 96 -9.41 14.63 13.86
CA GLN A 96 -10.20 14.81 12.65
C GLN A 96 -11.12 13.59 12.39
N PRO A 97 -12.41 13.80 12.08
CA PRO A 97 -13.32 12.73 11.70
C PRO A 97 -12.87 12.06 10.40
N LEU A 98 -13.37 10.85 10.12
CA LEU A 98 -13.16 10.20 8.83
C LEU A 98 -13.87 11.00 7.73
N THR A 99 -13.18 11.22 6.61
CA THR A 99 -13.81 11.78 5.42
C THR A 99 -14.65 10.72 4.70
N MET A 100 -15.55 11.16 3.81
CA MET A 100 -16.34 10.22 3.00
C MET A 100 -15.45 9.29 2.16
N ASP A 101 -14.38 9.82 1.55
CA ASP A 101 -13.43 9.02 0.78
C ASP A 101 -12.71 7.98 1.64
N GLU A 102 -12.22 8.39 2.81
CA GLU A 102 -11.60 7.45 3.77
C GLU A 102 -12.59 6.36 4.20
N GLY A 103 -13.84 6.73 4.47
CA GLY A 103 -14.90 5.79 4.86
C GLY A 103 -15.23 4.77 3.78
N LEU A 104 -15.32 5.21 2.52
CA LEU A 104 -15.55 4.32 1.38
C LEU A 104 -14.40 3.32 1.20
N ARG A 105 -13.16 3.76 1.43
CA ARG A 105 -11.96 2.93 1.30
C ARG A 105 -11.79 1.92 2.43
N LEU A 106 -12.11 2.30 3.67
CA LEU A 106 -12.04 1.42 4.84
C LEU A 106 -13.17 0.37 4.87
N GLY A 107 -14.33 0.73 4.30
CA GLY A 107 -15.54 -0.07 4.33
C GLY A 107 -16.35 0.09 5.62
N VAL A 108 -17.63 -0.27 5.55
CA VAL A 108 -18.63 0.01 6.60
C VAL A 108 -18.24 -0.53 7.97
N ARG A 109 -17.68 -1.74 8.03
CA ARG A 109 -17.30 -2.37 9.32
C ARG A 109 -16.27 -1.56 10.10
N ASP A 110 -15.25 -1.06 9.41
CA ASP A 110 -14.19 -0.28 10.04
C ASP A 110 -14.67 1.09 10.46
N VAL A 111 -15.47 1.72 9.60
CA VAL A 111 -16.09 3.01 9.91
C VAL A 111 -16.90 2.89 11.21
N ILE A 112 -17.80 1.90 11.30
CA ILE A 112 -18.61 1.67 12.51
C ILE A 112 -17.71 1.43 13.73
N LEU A 113 -16.69 0.57 13.62
CA LEU A 113 -15.79 0.26 14.72
C LEU A 113 -15.05 1.52 15.21
N ILE A 114 -14.47 2.29 14.28
CA ILE A 114 -13.72 3.50 14.60
C ILE A 114 -14.65 4.54 15.23
N THR A 115 -15.84 4.76 14.67
CA THR A 115 -16.80 5.74 15.21
C THR A 115 -17.31 5.34 16.59
N SER A 116 -17.65 4.07 16.81
CA SER A 116 -18.13 3.59 18.11
C SER A 116 -17.07 3.73 19.20
N VAL A 117 -15.81 3.42 18.90
CA VAL A 117 -14.71 3.61 19.85
C VAL A 117 -14.54 5.10 20.17
N ARG A 118 -14.56 5.96 19.16
CA ARG A 118 -14.43 7.43 19.33
C ARG A 118 -15.57 8.02 20.16
N GLU A 119 -16.79 7.55 19.98
CA GLU A 119 -17.94 7.96 20.78
C GLU A 119 -17.82 7.50 22.23
N SER A 120 -17.32 6.28 22.48
CA SER A 120 -17.15 5.77 23.85
C SER A 120 -16.07 6.47 24.68
N LEU A 121 -15.14 7.16 24.02
CA LEU A 121 -14.07 7.94 24.66
C LEU A 121 -14.49 9.40 24.96
N ARG A 122 -15.67 9.82 24.51
CA ARG A 122 -16.26 11.14 24.78
C ARG A 122 -17.38 11.04 25.79
#